data_AF-A0A2H9QWY9-F1
#
_entry.id   AF-A0A2H9QWY9-F1
#
_cell.length_a   1.000
_cell.length_b   1.000
_cell.length_c   1.000
_cell.angle_alpha   90.00
_cell.angle_beta   90.00
_cell.angle_gamma   90.00
#
_symmetry.space_group_name_H-M   'P 1'
#
loop_
_entity.id
_entity.type
_entity.pdbx_description
1 polymer ?
#
loop_
_entity_poly.entity_id
_entity_poly.type
_entity_poly.pdbx_seq_one_letter_code
_entity_poly.pdbx_strand_id
1 'polypeptide(L)' 'MGTTISVSRELVKELRMLKIDEGYRSIEELIRSAIVEYKKKKYLQASKRFRKRMERKGLRIEDLQ' A
#
# COMPACT_ATOMS: atom_id res chain seq x y z
N MET A 1 6.13 3.61 24.45
CA MET A 1 6.89 4.82 24.05
C MET A 1 6.25 5.36 22.77
N GLY A 2 5.97 6.66 22.70
CA GLY A 2 5.42 7.29 21.50
C GLY A 2 6.54 7.83 20.60
N THR A 3 6.35 7.76 19.28
CA THR A 3 7.25 8.37 18.30
C THR A 3 6.56 9.58 17.69
N THR A 4 7.23 10.73 17.70
CA THR A 4 6.73 11.95 17.06
C THR A 4 7.18 11.98 15.61
N ILE A 5 6.24 12.25 14.70
CA ILE A 5 6.53 12.42 13.27
C ILE A 5 6.07 13.83 12.88
N SER A 6 6.99 14.62 12.33
CA SER A 6 6.67 15.95 11.81
C SER A 6 6.09 15.84 10.41
N VAL A 7 4.91 16.44 10.22
CA VAL A 7 4.20 16.49 8.94
C VAL A 7 3.57 17.87 8.75
N SER A 8 3.17 18.21 7.52
CA SER A 8 2.51 19.49 7.23
C SER A 8 1.14 19.59 7.91
N ARG A 9 0.66 20.81 8.14
CA ARG A 9 -0.65 21.04 8.79
C ARG A 9 -1.80 20.52 7.94
N GLU A 10 -1.65 20.63 6.62
CA GLU A 10 -2.60 20.14 5.63
C GLU A 10 -2.74 18.62 5.74
N LEU A 11 -1.62 17.90 5.82
CA LEU A 11 -1.62 16.44 5.95
C LEU A 11 -2.23 15.99 7.29
N VAL A 12 -1.99 16.72 8.39
CA VAL A 12 -2.65 16.43 9.67
C VAL A 12 -4.18 16.52 9.54
N LYS A 13 -4.67 17.54 8.84
CA LYS A 13 -6.12 17.71 8.61
C LYS A 13 -6.68 16.54 7.80
N GLU A 14 -6.00 16.17 6.73
CA GLU A 14 -6.39 15.06 5.85
C GLU A 14 -6.39 13.72 6.59
N LEU A 15 -5.33 13.41 7.35
CA LEU A 15 -5.26 12.20 8.17
C LEU A 15 -6.37 12.13 9.22
N ARG A 16 -6.77 13.26 9.81
CA ARG A 16 -7.89 13.31 10.75
C ARG A 16 -9.23 13.06 10.08
N MET A 17 -9.46 13.63 8.89
CA MET A 17 -10.69 13.38 8.12
C MET A 17 -10.78 11.92 7.71
N LEU A 18 -9.71 11.37 7.10
CA LEU A 18 -9.65 9.96 6.69
C LEU A 18 -9.84 9.00 7.88
N LYS A 19 -9.26 9.32 9.04
CA LYS A 19 -9.47 8.53 10.26
C LYS A 19 -10.96 8.44 10.61
N ILE A 20 -11.69 9.55 10.53
CA ILE A 20 -13.13 9.61 10.86
C ILE A 20 -13.95 8.89 9.78
N ASP A 21 -13.69 9.18 8.51
CA ASP A 21 -14.47 8.67 7.38
C ASP A 21 -14.37 7.14 7.26
N GLU A 22 -13.19 6.57 7.50
CA GLU A 22 -12.96 5.12 7.47
C GLU A 22 -13.14 4.45 8.85
N GLY A 23 -13.44 5.20 9.90
CA GLY A 23 -13.73 4.66 11.22
C GLY A 23 -12.53 4.10 12.00
N TYR A 24 -11.31 4.56 11.70
CA TYR A 24 -10.11 4.13 12.45
C TYR A 24 -10.08 4.72 13.87
N ARG A 25 -9.60 3.93 14.83
CA ARG A 25 -9.52 4.34 16.24
C ARG A 25 -8.39 5.34 16.50
N SER A 26 -7.31 5.25 15.72
CA SER A 26 -6.16 6.15 15.80
C SER A 26 -5.53 6.45 14.43
N ILE A 27 -4.74 7.53 14.37
CA ILE A 27 -3.94 7.83 13.17
C ILE A 27 -2.90 6.73 12.91
N GLU A 28 -2.40 6.09 13.97
CA GLU A 28 -1.47 4.96 13.83
C GLU A 28 -2.12 3.77 13.11
N GLU A 29 -3.37 3.47 13.43
CA GLU A 29 -4.12 2.39 12.79
C GLU A 29 -4.34 2.67 11.29
N LEU A 30 -4.75 3.91 10.97
CA LEU A 30 -4.85 4.40 9.58
C LEU A 30 -3.51 4.25 8.85
N ILE A 31 -2.39 4.69 9.44
CA ILE A 31 -1.06 4.60 8.83
C ILE A 31 -0.65 3.13 8.61
N ARG A 32 -0.92 2.24 9.57
CA ARG A 32 -0.64 0.79 9.42
C ARG A 32 -1.44 0.18 8.27
N SER A 33 -2.72 0.53 8.15
CA SER A 33 -3.56 0.11 7.03
C SER A 33 -3.00 0.59 5.69
N ALA A 34 -2.63 1.88 5.62
CA ALA A 34 -2.02 2.47 4.43
C ALA A 34 -0.71 1.79 4.02
N ILE A 35 0.14 1.39 4.98
CA ILE A 35 1.37 0.63 4.70
C ILE A 35 1.07 -0.73 4.06
N VAL A 36 0.03 -1.42 4.53
CA VAL A 36 -0.40 -2.71 3.96
C VAL A 36 -0.87 -2.53 2.51
N GLU A 37 -1.71 -1.53 2.26
CA GLU A 37 -2.20 -1.23 0.92
C GLU A 37 -1.07 -0.82 -0.03
N TYR A 38 -0.11 -0.02 0.45
CA TYR A 38 1.08 0.33 -0.33
C TYR A 38 1.90 -0.92 -0.72
N LYS A 39 2.10 -1.86 0.21
CA LYS A 39 2.78 -3.13 -0.07
C LYS A 39 2.01 -3.95 -1.11
N LYS A 40 0.69 -4.11 -0.95
CA LYS A 40 -0.16 -4.83 -1.92
C LYS A 40 -0.04 -4.24 -3.32
N LYS A 41 -0.10 -2.91 -3.44
CA LYS A 41 0.09 -2.21 -4.72
C LYS A 41 1.44 -2.52 -5.35
N LYS A 42 2.52 -2.53 -4.55
CA LYS A 42 3.87 -2.89 -5.03
C LYS A 42 3.94 -4.34 -5.52
N TYR A 43 3.35 -5.29 -4.80
CA TYR A 43 3.27 -6.69 -5.24
C TYR A 43 2.47 -6.87 -6.52
N LEU A 44 1.32 -6.19 -6.64
CA LEU A 44 0.51 -6.20 -7.86
C LEU A 44 1.29 -5.65 -9.05
N GLN A 45 2.05 -4.57 -8.88
CA GLN A 45 2.92 -4.05 -9.94
C GLN A 45 4.02 -5.05 -10.33
N ALA A 46 4.65 -5.70 -9.35
CA ALA A 46 5.64 -6.74 -9.60
C ALA A 46 5.02 -7.92 -10.37
N SER A 47 3.84 -8.39 -9.97
CA SER A 47 3.10 -9.46 -10.65
C SER A 47 2.74 -9.07 -12.09
N LYS A 48 2.24 -7.84 -12.31
CA LYS A 48 1.95 -7.32 -13.66
C LYS A 48 3.21 -7.28 -14.53
N ARG A 49 4.34 -6.81 -13.99
CA ARG A 49 5.64 -6.80 -14.70
C ARG A 49 6.14 -8.21 -14.97
N PHE A 50 5.89 -9.14 -14.06
CA PHE A 50 6.27 -10.54 -14.23
C PHE A 50 5.47 -11.20 -15.35
N ARG A 51 4.13 -11.10 -15.33
CA ARG A 51 3.28 -11.62 -16.42
C ARG A 51 3.64 -11.05 -17.78
N LYS A 52 3.85 -9.73 -17.87
CA LYS A 52 4.31 -9.10 -19.12
C LYS A 52 5.66 -9.65 -19.62
N ARG A 53 6.57 -10.02 -18.73
CA ARG A 53 7.86 -10.63 -19.10
C ARG A 53 7.69 -12.09 -19.54
N MET A 54 6.77 -12.81 -18.93
CA MET A 54 6.42 -14.20 -19.29
C MET A 54 5.79 -14.26 -20.68
N GLU A 55 4.78 -13.43 -20.94
CA GLU A 55 4.12 -13.30 -22.24
C GLU A 55 5.13 -13.02 -23.37
N ARG A 56 6.07 -12.09 -23.14
CA ARG A 56 7.14 -11.77 -24.11
C ARG A 56 8.09 -12.95 -24.37
N LYS A 57 8.23 -13.87 -23.42
CA LYS A 57 9.08 -15.05 -23.54
C LYS A 57 8.31 -16.29 -24.01
N GLY A 58 7.00 -16.16 -24.28
CA GLY A 58 6.14 -17.27 -24.66
C GLY A 58 5.91 -18.29 -23.53
N LEU A 59 6.23 -17.94 -22.29
CA LEU A 59 6.15 -18.83 -21.13
C LEU A 59 4.79 -18.67 -20.44
N ARG A 60 4.17 -19.79 -20.08
CA ARG A 60 2.97 -19.84 -19.23
C ARG A 60 3.40 -20.05 -17.78
N ILE A 61 2.53 -19.64 -16.84
CA ILE A 61 2.77 -19.85 -15.40
C ILE A 61 2.95 -21.34 -15.07
N GLU A 62 2.31 -22.20 -15.85
CA GLU A 62 2.39 -23.66 -15.77
C GLU A 62 3.80 -24.21 -16.04
N ASP A 63 4.62 -23.48 -16.81
CA ASP A 63 5.98 -23.90 -17.19
C ASP A 63 7.04 -23.60 -16.10
N LEU A 64 6.63 -23.00 -14.97
CA LEU A 64 7.50 -22.61 -13.84
C LEU A 64 7.50 -23.62 -12.68
N GLN A 65 6.77 -24.73 -12.79
CA GLN A 65 6.69 -25.78 -11.76
C GLN A 65 7.71 -26.89 -11.97
#